data_AF-A0A7W5GDR3-F1
#
_entry.id   AF-A0A7W5GDR3-F1
#
_cell.length_a   1.000
_cell.length_b   1.000
_cell.length_c   1.000
_cell.angle_alpha   90.00
_cell.angle_beta   90.00
_cell.angle_gamma   90.00
#
_symmetry.space_group_name_H-M   'P 1'
#
loop_
_entity.id
_entity.type
_entity.pdbx_description
1 polymer ?
#
loop_
_entity_poly.entity_id
_entity_poly.type
_entity_poly.pdbx_seq_one_letter_code
_entity_poly.pdbx_strand_id
1 'polypeptide(L)'
;MKHVIDAVVPRPSRHRRVVLPGVIVAGLALLSACATAGGSVAPSPTPDTSATVSASPTPTGAASPDPSPQATPATDEPFNGQILIVTSEIRDGRLEVTAMVPEVAESGGVCTLTVPSSGASVATEATEGKDVTYCGVMSVEVAGPAEDVAFTVLYASATTRAESSLTTVEPAA
;
A
#
# COMPACT_ATOMS: atom_id res chain seq x y z
N MET A 1 5.31 -39.30 51.96
CA MET A 1 4.99 -39.96 50.68
C MET A 1 4.99 -38.84 49.62
N LYS A 2 6.12 -38.29 49.17
CA LYS A 2 7.10 -38.79 48.19
C LYS A 2 6.43 -39.37 46.94
N HIS A 3 6.20 -38.54 45.93
CA HIS A 3 6.43 -38.86 44.50
C HIS A 3 6.64 -37.55 43.73
N VAL A 4 7.91 -37.16 43.60
CA VAL A 4 8.41 -36.23 42.59
C VAL A 4 8.57 -37.08 41.33
N ILE A 5 7.91 -36.72 40.24
CA ILE A 5 8.15 -37.31 38.92
C ILE A 5 8.78 -36.21 38.07
N ASP A 6 10.10 -36.20 38.12
CA ASP A 6 11.00 -35.45 37.25
C ASP A 6 10.90 -36.07 35.84
N ALA A 7 10.19 -35.41 34.93
CA ALA A 7 10.20 -35.78 33.53
C ALA A 7 11.41 -35.10 32.86
N VAL A 8 12.55 -35.79 32.93
CA VAL A 8 13.73 -35.49 32.11
C VAL A 8 13.36 -35.74 30.65
N VAL A 9 13.04 -34.66 29.92
CA VAL A 9 12.93 -34.71 28.46
C VAL A 9 14.35 -34.68 27.89
N PRO A 10 14.82 -35.73 27.21
CA PRO A 10 16.12 -35.72 26.57
C PRO A 10 16.11 -34.72 25.40
N ARG A 11 16.98 -33.72 25.49
CA ARG A 11 17.32 -32.78 24.40
C ARG A 11 17.99 -33.55 23.24
N PRO A 12 17.45 -33.56 22.02
CA PRO A 12 18.20 -34.01 20.86
C PRO A 12 19.25 -32.95 20.46
N SER A 13 20.49 -33.27 20.83
CA SER A 13 21.75 -33.04 20.10
C SER A 13 21.81 -31.90 19.07
N ARG A 14 22.59 -30.87 19.44
CA ARG A 14 23.27 -29.94 18.53
C ARG A 14 24.12 -30.72 17.51
N HIS A 15 23.64 -30.86 16.28
CA HIS A 15 24.49 -31.27 15.17
C HIS A 15 25.18 -30.05 14.55
N ARG A 16 26.44 -29.92 14.97
CA ARG A 16 27.61 -29.48 14.19
C ARG A 16 27.37 -28.64 12.94
N ARG A 17 27.87 -27.41 13.04
CA ARG A 17 28.51 -26.62 11.97
C ARG A 17 29.02 -27.47 10.81
N VAL A 18 28.53 -27.20 9.61
CA VAL A 18 29.29 -27.37 8.38
C VAL A 18 29.42 -25.98 7.76
N VAL A 19 30.53 -25.33 8.10
CA VAL A 19 31.12 -24.28 7.28
C VAL A 19 31.93 -25.02 6.23
N LEU A 20 31.68 -24.80 4.95
CA LEU A 20 32.72 -24.95 3.94
C LEU A 20 32.59 -23.86 2.86
N PRO A 21 33.71 -23.23 2.45
CA PRO A 21 33.72 -22.05 1.60
C PRO A 21 34.06 -22.37 0.13
N GLY A 22 33.76 -21.39 -0.75
CA GLY A 22 34.49 -21.14 -1.99
C GLY A 22 34.08 -21.98 -3.21
N VAL A 23 33.80 -21.33 -4.35
CA VAL A 23 34.81 -20.93 -5.35
C VAL A 23 34.11 -20.16 -6.49
N ILE A 24 34.80 -19.11 -6.92
CA ILE A 24 34.52 -18.15 -7.99
C ILE A 24 34.48 -18.83 -9.36
N VAL A 25 33.54 -18.45 -10.24
CA VAL A 25 33.76 -18.45 -11.69
C VAL A 25 33.27 -17.13 -12.28
N ALA A 26 34.24 -16.41 -12.85
CA ALA A 26 34.08 -15.23 -13.68
C ALA A 26 33.71 -15.59 -15.13
N GLY A 27 33.03 -14.68 -15.84
CA GLY A 27 32.86 -14.71 -17.29
C GLY A 27 31.53 -14.07 -17.73
N LEU A 28 31.48 -12.75 -17.88
CA LEU A 28 31.61 -12.01 -19.15
C LEU A 28 30.62 -12.43 -20.25
N ALA A 29 29.60 -11.60 -20.47
CA ALA A 29 29.07 -11.34 -21.81
C ALA A 29 28.46 -9.93 -21.86
N LEU A 30 29.13 -9.07 -22.63
CA LEU A 30 28.77 -7.72 -23.00
C LEU A 30 27.54 -7.72 -23.92
N LEU A 31 26.53 -6.89 -23.65
CA LEU A 31 25.58 -6.42 -24.66
C LEU A 31 25.53 -4.89 -24.58
N SER A 32 26.33 -4.30 -25.46
CA SER A 32 26.48 -2.87 -25.72
C SER A 32 25.86 -2.54 -27.09
N ALA A 33 25.41 -1.28 -27.24
CA ALA A 33 24.98 -0.58 -28.47
C ALA A 33 23.53 -0.89 -28.97
N CYS A 34 22.74 0.06 -29.45
CA CYS A 34 23.08 1.26 -30.23
C CYS A 34 22.28 2.51 -29.83
N ALA A 35 23.02 3.62 -29.80
CA ALA A 35 22.51 4.98 -29.88
C ALA A 35 21.97 5.29 -31.29
N THR A 36 20.91 6.10 -31.38
CA THR A 36 20.56 6.80 -32.61
C THR A 36 20.38 8.28 -32.28
N ALA A 37 21.43 9.06 -32.58
CA ALA A 37 21.37 10.50 -32.65
C ALA A 37 20.86 10.88 -34.05
N GLY A 38 19.74 11.60 -34.10
CA GLY A 38 19.24 12.24 -35.31
C GLY A 38 19.08 13.73 -35.04
N GLY A 39 20.08 14.52 -35.42
CA GLY A 39 19.99 15.96 -35.51
C GLY A 39 19.96 16.39 -36.97
N SER A 40 19.05 17.31 -37.32
CA SER A 40 19.17 18.16 -38.50
C SER A 40 18.33 19.42 -38.30
N VAL A 41 18.92 20.56 -38.67
CA VAL A 41 18.49 21.93 -38.39
C VAL A 41 18.02 22.59 -39.70
N ALA A 42 17.18 23.63 -39.54
CA ALA A 42 17.11 24.85 -40.35
C ALA A 42 16.00 24.96 -41.44
N PRO A 43 15.65 26.18 -41.89
CA PRO A 43 14.33 26.79 -41.71
C PRO A 43 13.62 27.09 -43.05
N SER A 44 12.38 27.60 -43.01
CA SER A 44 11.76 28.24 -44.19
C SER A 44 10.87 29.43 -43.79
N PRO A 45 11.07 30.63 -44.37
CA PRO A 45 10.29 31.83 -44.06
C PRO A 45 9.15 32.13 -45.07
N THR A 46 8.10 32.80 -44.54
CA THR A 46 7.15 33.77 -45.17
C THR A 46 6.17 33.29 -46.27
N PRO A 47 4.91 33.76 -46.23
CA PRO A 47 4.57 35.08 -46.79
C PRO A 47 3.65 35.99 -45.94
N ASP A 48 3.81 37.30 -46.21
CA ASP A 48 2.91 38.43 -45.97
C ASP A 48 1.44 38.19 -46.41
N THR A 49 0.47 38.80 -45.72
CA THR A 49 -0.27 40.03 -46.18
C THR A 49 -1.62 40.18 -45.45
N SER A 50 -1.75 41.30 -44.72
CA SER A 50 -2.88 42.25 -44.56
C SER A 50 -4.35 41.86 -44.84
N ALA A 51 -5.22 42.22 -43.87
CA ALA A 51 -6.56 42.87 -43.98
C ALA A 51 -7.46 42.40 -42.80
N THR A 52 -8.29 43.16 -42.10
CA THR A 52 -8.66 44.57 -42.03
C THR A 52 -9.37 44.75 -40.68
N VAL A 53 -9.15 45.89 -40.02
CA VAL A 53 -9.77 46.29 -38.76
C VAL A 53 -11.28 46.54 -38.97
N SER A 54 -12.14 46.02 -38.10
CA SER A 54 -13.47 46.60 -37.89
C SER A 54 -13.80 46.62 -36.41
N ALA A 55 -13.70 47.81 -35.83
CA ALA A 55 -14.16 48.12 -34.49
C ALA A 55 -15.66 48.40 -34.51
N SER A 56 -16.38 47.89 -33.51
CA SER A 56 -17.66 48.46 -33.08
C SER A 56 -17.85 48.25 -31.57
N PRO A 57 -18.24 49.28 -30.78
CA PRO A 57 -18.21 49.26 -29.32
C PRO A 57 -19.52 48.78 -28.65
N THR A 58 -19.35 48.12 -27.49
CA THR A 58 -20.14 48.03 -26.23
C THR A 58 -21.69 48.12 -26.24
N PRO A 59 -22.44 47.30 -25.45
CA PRO A 59 -22.49 47.48 -23.99
C PRO A 59 -22.55 46.20 -23.12
N THR A 60 -22.23 46.42 -21.84
CA THR A 60 -22.39 45.58 -20.63
C THR A 60 -23.69 44.78 -20.53
N GLY A 61 -23.60 43.49 -20.14
CA GLY A 61 -24.74 42.68 -19.76
C GLY A 61 -24.38 41.36 -19.06
N ALA A 62 -24.55 41.35 -17.73
CA ALA A 62 -24.78 40.22 -16.83
C ALA A 62 -23.87 38.98 -16.91
N ALA A 63 -23.02 38.82 -15.89
CA ALA A 63 -22.49 37.51 -15.51
C ALA A 63 -23.67 36.57 -15.21
N SER A 64 -23.93 35.62 -16.10
CA SER A 64 -24.77 34.46 -15.79
C SER A 64 -23.98 33.61 -14.80
N PRO A 65 -24.48 33.31 -13.59
CA PRO A 65 -23.88 32.26 -12.78
C PRO A 65 -24.03 30.96 -13.56
N ASP A 66 -22.90 30.39 -13.94
CA ASP A 66 -22.78 28.99 -14.33
C ASP A 66 -23.50 28.14 -13.26
N PRO A 67 -24.43 27.23 -13.62
CA PRO A 67 -24.93 26.27 -12.66
C PRO A 67 -23.77 25.34 -12.31
N SER A 68 -23.04 25.72 -11.25
CA SER A 68 -22.09 24.87 -10.57
C SER A 68 -22.67 23.45 -10.51
N PRO A 69 -21.96 22.42 -11.01
CA PRO A 69 -22.44 21.06 -10.90
C PRO A 69 -22.66 20.79 -9.41
N GLN A 70 -23.94 20.70 -9.04
CA GLN A 70 -24.38 20.28 -7.73
C GLN A 70 -23.76 18.90 -7.52
N ALA A 71 -22.70 18.83 -6.72
CA ALA A 71 -22.09 17.59 -6.31
C ALA A 71 -23.20 16.78 -5.63
N THR A 72 -23.63 15.71 -6.28
CA THR A 72 -24.46 14.68 -5.67
C THR A 72 -23.75 14.27 -4.38
N PRO A 73 -24.38 14.36 -3.20
CA PRO A 73 -23.80 13.76 -2.01
C PRO A 73 -23.78 12.25 -2.27
N ALA A 74 -22.58 11.70 -2.54
CA ALA A 74 -22.36 10.27 -2.42
C ALA A 74 -22.43 9.95 -0.92
N THR A 75 -23.62 9.61 -0.45
CA THR A 75 -23.81 9.03 0.87
C THR A 75 -24.60 7.75 0.67
N ASP A 76 -23.94 6.80 0.02
CA ASP A 76 -24.07 5.42 0.48
C ASP A 76 -23.26 5.40 1.78
N GLU A 77 -23.94 5.42 2.93
CA GLU A 77 -23.24 5.28 4.21
C GLU A 77 -22.58 3.90 4.18
N PRO A 78 -21.24 3.83 4.15
CA PRO A 78 -20.59 2.56 3.95
C PRO A 78 -20.87 1.66 5.15
N PHE A 79 -21.10 0.37 4.89
CA PHE A 79 -21.28 -0.62 5.96
C PHE A 79 -20.09 -0.54 6.93
N ASN A 80 -20.37 -0.20 8.20
CA ASN A 80 -19.37 -0.14 9.29
C ASN A 80 -19.09 -1.55 9.81
N GLY A 81 -18.36 -2.33 9.02
CA GLY A 81 -17.89 -3.65 9.41
C GLY A 81 -16.77 -3.59 10.44
N GLN A 82 -16.48 -4.72 11.09
CA GLN A 82 -15.31 -4.87 11.96
C GLN A 82 -14.20 -5.59 11.21
N ILE A 83 -12.97 -5.08 11.25
CA ILE A 83 -11.81 -5.77 10.69
C ILE A 83 -11.25 -6.76 11.71
N LEU A 84 -11.01 -7.99 11.26
CA LEU A 84 -10.29 -9.00 12.02
C LEU A 84 -8.82 -9.06 11.59
N ILE A 85 -7.91 -8.83 12.53
CA ILE A 85 -6.48 -9.06 12.33
C ILE A 85 -6.23 -10.56 12.34
N VAL A 86 -5.62 -11.08 11.27
CA VAL A 86 -5.34 -12.52 11.09
C VAL A 86 -3.93 -12.84 11.58
N THR A 87 -2.95 -12.03 11.18
CA THR A 87 -1.57 -12.11 11.69
C THR A 87 -1.02 -10.72 11.91
N SER A 88 -0.14 -10.58 12.91
CA SER A 88 0.70 -9.40 13.13
C SER A 88 2.05 -9.85 13.67
N GLU A 89 3.13 -9.47 12.99
CA GLU A 89 4.49 -9.83 13.41
C GLU A 89 5.51 -8.78 12.98
N ILE A 90 6.62 -8.69 13.73
CA ILE A 90 7.77 -7.89 13.31
C ILE A 90 8.86 -8.80 12.78
N ARG A 91 9.25 -8.59 11.52
CA ARG A 91 10.38 -9.26 10.88
C ARG A 91 11.30 -8.25 10.24
N ASP A 92 12.60 -8.35 10.52
CA ASP A 92 13.63 -7.49 9.95
C ASP A 92 13.33 -5.97 10.06
N GLY A 93 12.75 -5.55 11.19
CA GLY A 93 12.38 -4.14 11.44
C GLY A 93 11.10 -3.67 10.74
N ARG A 94 10.31 -4.60 10.20
CA ARG A 94 9.06 -4.33 9.50
C ARG A 94 7.91 -5.01 10.22
N LEU A 95 6.84 -4.26 10.49
CA LEU A 95 5.56 -4.78 10.92
C LEU A 95 4.83 -5.34 9.69
N GLU A 96 4.53 -6.64 9.72
CA GLU A 96 3.73 -7.33 8.72
C GLU A 96 2.38 -7.70 9.32
N VAL A 97 1.31 -7.22 8.69
CA VAL A 97 -0.07 -7.45 9.14
C VAL A 97 -0.90 -8.02 7.99
N THR A 98 -1.67 -9.06 8.28
CA THR A 98 -2.76 -9.51 7.43
C THR A 98 -4.08 -9.38 8.18
N ALA A 99 -5.15 -9.09 7.44
CA ALA A 99 -6.46 -8.86 8.02
C ALA A 99 -7.56 -9.31 7.06
N MET A 100 -8.79 -9.42 7.56
CA MET A 100 -9.97 -9.65 6.73
C MET A 100 -11.17 -8.87 7.23
N VAL A 101 -12.04 -8.54 6.29
CA VAL A 101 -13.37 -7.98 6.55
C VAL A 101 -14.38 -9.12 6.37
N PRO A 102 -14.96 -9.65 7.47
CA PRO A 102 -15.97 -10.68 7.39
C PRO A 102 -17.29 -10.12 6.84
N GLU A 103 -18.11 -11.00 6.25
CA GLU A 103 -19.45 -10.70 5.72
C GLU A 103 -19.46 -9.70 4.54
N VAL A 104 -18.28 -9.31 4.07
CA VAL A 104 -18.09 -8.42 2.92
C VAL A 104 -17.34 -9.22 1.88
N ALA A 105 -17.92 -9.40 0.69
CA ALA A 105 -17.25 -10.02 -0.44
C ALA A 105 -17.34 -9.05 -1.62
N GLU A 106 -16.31 -8.21 -1.76
CA GLU A 106 -16.26 -7.23 -2.84
C GLU A 106 -14.82 -6.93 -3.29
N SER A 107 -14.70 -6.64 -4.57
CA SER A 107 -13.44 -6.29 -5.22
C SER A 107 -13.20 -4.76 -5.23
N GLY A 108 -11.94 -4.35 -5.38
CA GLY A 108 -11.57 -2.95 -5.57
C GLY A 108 -11.54 -2.11 -4.29
N GLY A 109 -11.60 -2.74 -3.13
CA GLY A 109 -11.32 -2.08 -1.85
C GLY A 109 -9.82 -1.96 -1.58
N VAL A 110 -9.47 -1.05 -0.66
CA VAL A 110 -8.09 -0.80 -0.23
C VAL A 110 -8.00 -0.99 1.28
N CYS A 111 -7.00 -1.73 1.72
CA CYS A 111 -6.63 -1.84 3.14
C CYS A 111 -5.45 -0.93 3.45
N THR A 112 -5.54 -0.15 4.51
CA THR A 112 -4.51 0.77 4.99
C THR A 112 -4.11 0.38 6.40
N LEU A 113 -2.85 -0.02 6.58
CA LEU A 113 -2.22 -0.21 7.88
C LEU A 113 -1.64 1.13 8.35
N THR A 114 -1.89 1.50 9.60
CA THR A 114 -1.32 2.71 10.23
C THR A 114 -0.70 2.37 11.58
N VAL A 115 0.49 2.92 11.83
CA VAL A 115 1.19 2.86 13.13
C VAL A 115 1.10 4.26 13.78
N PRO A 116 0.21 4.49 14.77
CA PRO A 116 -0.06 5.84 15.26
C PRO A 116 1.14 6.53 15.92
N SER A 117 2.05 5.78 16.54
CA SER A 117 3.22 6.33 17.23
C SER A 117 4.22 6.99 16.28
N SER A 118 4.34 6.50 15.05
CA SER A 118 5.25 7.02 14.03
C SER A 118 4.52 7.77 12.91
N GLY A 119 3.22 7.56 12.75
CA GLY A 119 2.45 8.02 11.59
C GLY A 119 2.76 7.23 10.31
N ALA A 120 3.55 6.16 10.40
CA ALA A 120 3.87 5.33 9.25
C ALA A 120 2.61 4.60 8.78
N SER A 121 2.41 4.55 7.45
CA SER A 121 1.27 3.86 6.86
C SER A 121 1.63 3.21 5.54
N VAL A 122 0.88 2.17 5.20
CA VAL A 122 0.98 1.48 3.91
C VAL A 122 -0.41 1.04 3.48
N ALA A 123 -0.70 1.17 2.19
CA ALA A 123 -1.94 0.73 1.58
C ALA A 123 -1.68 -0.46 0.66
N THR A 124 -2.63 -1.39 0.62
CA THR A 124 -2.62 -2.55 -0.28
C THR A 124 -4.01 -2.78 -0.85
N GLU A 125 -4.09 -3.32 -2.05
CA GLU A 125 -5.37 -3.73 -2.64
C GLU A 125 -5.93 -4.92 -1.87
N ALA A 126 -7.24 -4.87 -1.62
CA ALA A 126 -7.95 -5.99 -1.02
C ALA A 126 -8.38 -6.99 -2.08
N THR A 127 -8.43 -8.26 -1.70
CA THR A 127 -8.84 -9.36 -2.58
C THR A 127 -10.16 -9.94 -2.09
N GLU A 128 -11.15 -10.00 -2.98
CA GLU A 128 -12.43 -10.63 -2.73
C GLU A 128 -12.26 -12.15 -2.48
N GLY A 129 -12.93 -12.65 -1.45
CA GLY A 129 -13.05 -14.06 -1.12
C GLY A 129 -14.51 -14.46 -0.94
N LYS A 130 -14.73 -15.72 -0.53
CA LYS A 130 -16.07 -16.19 -0.22
C LYS A 130 -16.54 -15.61 1.13
N ASP A 131 -17.54 -14.75 1.08
CA ASP A 131 -18.16 -14.08 2.25
C ASP A 131 -17.17 -13.26 3.10
N VAL A 132 -15.99 -12.95 2.54
CA VAL A 132 -14.91 -12.21 3.20
C VAL A 132 -14.10 -11.44 2.16
N THR A 133 -13.49 -10.33 2.58
CA THR A 133 -12.52 -9.58 1.80
C THR A 133 -11.18 -9.60 2.54
N TYR A 134 -10.13 -10.08 1.88
CA TYR A 134 -8.80 -10.22 2.45
C TYR A 134 -7.96 -8.97 2.21
N CYS A 135 -7.36 -8.46 3.27
CA CYS A 135 -6.24 -7.55 3.17
C CYS A 135 -4.96 -8.37 2.98
N GLY A 136 -4.29 -8.19 1.83
CA GLY A 136 -2.98 -8.77 1.61
C GLY A 136 -1.95 -8.33 2.66
N VAL A 137 -0.74 -8.87 2.60
CA VAL A 137 0.32 -8.51 3.55
C VAL A 137 0.63 -7.02 3.45
N MET A 138 0.33 -6.28 4.51
CA MET A 138 0.69 -4.89 4.68
C MET A 138 2.00 -4.82 5.47
N SER A 139 3.03 -4.20 4.90
CA SER A 139 4.37 -4.17 5.47
C SER A 139 4.88 -2.75 5.63
N VAL A 140 5.14 -2.32 6.86
CA VAL A 140 5.61 -0.96 7.19
C VAL A 140 6.83 -1.02 8.11
N GLU A 141 7.78 -0.10 7.94
CA GLU A 141 8.93 0.00 8.83
C GLU A 141 8.51 0.50 10.21
N VAL A 142 9.03 -0.14 11.26
CA VAL A 142 8.75 0.21 12.65
C VAL A 142 10.04 0.25 13.45
N ALA A 143 10.11 1.20 14.39
CA ALA A 143 11.22 1.33 15.31
C ALA A 143 10.78 0.93 16.72
N GLY A 144 11.68 0.29 17.47
CA GLY A 144 11.42 -0.14 18.85
C GLY A 144 11.11 -1.63 19.00
N PRO A 145 10.88 -2.09 20.23
CA PRO A 145 10.52 -3.49 20.51
C PRO A 145 9.08 -3.77 20.08
N ALA A 146 8.79 -5.03 19.73
CA ALA A 146 7.49 -5.41 19.17
C ALA A 146 6.31 -5.16 20.10
N GLU A 147 6.51 -5.36 21.40
CA GLU A 147 5.52 -5.14 22.45
C GLU A 147 5.05 -3.69 22.59
N ASP A 148 5.83 -2.72 22.10
CA ASP A 148 5.48 -1.29 22.11
C ASP A 148 4.82 -0.84 20.80
N VAL A 149 4.79 -1.70 19.77
CA VAL A 149 4.22 -1.36 18.46
C VAL A 149 2.71 -1.64 18.48
N ALA A 150 1.93 -0.57 18.35
CA ALA A 150 0.49 -0.61 18.15
C ALA A 150 0.11 -0.11 16.75
N PHE A 151 -0.95 -0.67 16.18
CA PHE A 151 -1.41 -0.37 14.83
C PHE A 151 -2.93 -0.46 14.68
N THR A 152 -3.45 0.14 13.62
CA THR A 152 -4.83 -0.02 13.14
C THR A 152 -4.83 -0.40 11.67
N VAL A 153 -5.88 -1.10 11.24
CA VAL A 153 -6.15 -1.38 9.84
C VAL A 153 -7.50 -0.74 9.49
N LEU A 154 -7.54 -0.03 8.38
CA LEU A 154 -8.75 0.51 7.76
C LEU A 154 -8.98 -0.20 6.43
N TYR A 155 -10.22 -0.55 6.12
CA TYR A 155 -10.67 -0.98 4.81
C TYR A 155 -11.62 0.08 4.26
N ALA A 156 -11.47 0.41 2.98
CA ALA A 156 -12.40 1.28 2.28
C ALA A 156 -12.63 0.83 0.84
N SER A 157 -13.89 0.82 0.42
CA SER A 157 -14.34 0.62 -0.96
C SER A 157 -15.37 1.68 -1.34
N ALA A 158 -16.07 1.48 -2.46
CA ALA A 158 -17.19 2.33 -2.84
C ALA A 158 -18.39 2.22 -1.88
N THR A 159 -18.56 1.06 -1.23
CA THR A 159 -19.79 0.65 -0.52
C THR A 159 -19.54 0.27 0.94
N THR A 160 -18.30 0.09 1.35
CA THR A 160 -17.96 -0.45 2.67
C THR A 160 -16.77 0.27 3.27
N ARG A 161 -16.80 0.45 4.59
CA ARG A 161 -15.70 0.98 5.39
C ARG A 161 -15.65 0.21 6.70
N ALA A 162 -14.52 -0.39 6.99
CA ALA A 162 -14.34 -1.13 8.23
C ALA A 162 -13.04 -0.69 8.89
N GLU A 163 -13.00 -0.69 10.21
CA GLU A 163 -11.79 -0.36 10.96
C GLU A 163 -11.55 -1.42 12.04
N SER A 164 -10.27 -1.72 12.30
CA SER A 164 -9.88 -2.55 13.44
C SER A 164 -9.85 -1.72 14.72
N SER A 165 -9.86 -2.38 15.87
CA SER A 165 -9.41 -1.73 17.10
C SER A 165 -7.89 -1.48 17.05
N LEU A 166 -7.40 -0.57 17.90
CA LEU A 166 -5.97 -0.42 18.13
C LEU A 166 -5.41 -1.73 18.69
N THR A 167 -4.49 -2.35 17.95
CA THR A 167 -3.96 -3.69 18.21
C THR A 167 -2.46 -3.63 18.43
N THR A 168 -1.93 -4.40 19.38
CA THR A 168 -0.49 -4.57 19.62
C THR A 168 0.03 -5.85 18.97
N VAL A 169 1.32 -5.90 18.64
CA VAL A 169 1.95 -7.14 18.14
C VAL A 169 1.98 -8.19 19.26
N GLU A 170 1.56 -9.42 18.96
CA GLU A 170 1.67 -10.52 19.93
C GLU A 170 3.14 -10.97 20.05
N PRO A 171 3.68 -11.16 21.27
CA PRO A 171 5.05 -11.66 21.44
C PRO A 171 5.19 -13.08 20.90
N ALA A 172 6.24 -13.35 20.12
CA ALA A 172 6.61 -14.71 19.78
C ALA A 172 7.08 -15.46 21.05
N ALA A 173 6.34 -16.50 21.44
CA ALA A 173 6.61 -17.34 22.61
C ALA A 173 7.83 -18.28 22.43
#